data_AF-A0AAV0BJT6-F1
#
_entry.id   AF-A0AAV0BJT6-F1
#
_cell.length_a   1.000
_cell.length_b   1.000
_cell.length_c   1.000
_cell.angle_alpha   90.00
_cell.angle_beta   90.00
_cell.angle_gamma   90.00
#
_symmetry.space_group_name_H-M   'P 1'
#
loop_
_entity.id
_entity.type
_entity.pdbx_description
1 polymer ?
#
loop_
_entity_poly.entity_id
_entity_poly.type
_entity_poly.pdbx_seq_one_letter_code
_entity_poly.pdbx_strand_id
1 'polypeptide(L)'
;MKPVFKSPYVIDLHQIPEALKTLDKPVESLSKLQEALGKYHEHERSSFPPFYFVGDGYLLEILGNSKEIFLMLKHLKKMFTGLSTLTIDQDLTRIENMCYREGEEIPF
;
A
#
# COMPACT_ATOMS: atom_id res chain seq x y z
N MET A 1 -11.87 7.78 22.89
CA MET A 1 -13.05 7.22 22.18
C MET A 1 -14.13 6.63 23.09
N LYS A 2 -13.82 5.91 24.19
CA LYS A 2 -14.85 5.34 25.09
C LYS A 2 -15.97 6.30 25.58
N PRO A 3 -15.74 7.61 25.84
CA PRO A 3 -16.84 8.51 26.26
C PRO A 3 -17.76 8.97 25.11
N VAL A 4 -17.27 8.99 23.87
CA VAL A 4 -18.05 9.37 22.67
C VAL A 4 -19.05 8.28 22.28
N PHE A 5 -18.75 7.02 22.62
CA PHE A 5 -19.67 5.89 22.43
C PHE A 5 -20.84 5.87 23.43
N LYS A 6 -20.79 6.66 24.51
CA LYS A 6 -21.84 6.68 25.55
C LYS A 6 -23.01 7.62 25.21
N SER A 7 -22.79 8.62 24.36
CA SER A 7 -23.89 9.42 23.80
C SER A 7 -23.57 9.77 22.34
N PRO A 8 -24.41 9.36 21.37
CA PRO A 8 -24.18 9.60 19.95
C PRO A 8 -24.57 11.02 19.50
N TYR A 9 -25.07 11.87 20.38
CA TYR A 9 -25.54 13.21 20.03
C TYR A 9 -24.38 14.22 19.98
N VAL A 10 -24.28 14.96 18.88
CA VAL A 10 -23.23 15.98 18.63
C VAL A 10 -23.23 17.10 19.69
N ILE A 11 -24.38 17.34 20.33
CA ILE A 11 -24.54 18.37 21.37
C ILE A 11 -23.78 17.96 22.66
N ASP A 12 -23.72 16.66 22.97
CA ASP A 12 -23.07 16.15 24.18
C ASP A 12 -21.54 16.14 24.05
N LEU A 13 -21.01 16.16 22.82
CA LEU A 13 -19.58 16.33 22.55
C LEU A 13 -19.07 17.70 23.02
N HIS A 14 -19.91 18.74 23.02
CA HIS A 14 -19.55 20.07 23.54
C HIS A 14 -19.33 20.07 25.06
N GLN A 15 -19.91 19.10 25.78
CA GLN A 15 -19.76 18.98 27.24
C GLN A 15 -18.44 18.30 27.64
N ILE A 16 -17.70 17.70 26.70
CA ILE A 16 -16.39 17.12 26.98
C ILE A 16 -15.37 18.26 27.06
N PRO A 17 -14.82 18.57 28.24
CA PRO A 17 -13.87 19.67 28.40
C PRO A 17 -12.62 19.39 27.54
N GLU A 18 -12.16 20.41 26.82
CA GLU A 18 -10.94 20.35 25.99
C GLU A 18 -10.92 19.23 24.93
N ALA A 19 -12.08 18.72 24.50
CA ALA A 19 -12.16 17.66 23.48
C ALA A 19 -11.38 17.99 22.20
N LEU A 20 -11.42 19.23 21.73
CA LEU A 20 -10.66 19.68 20.57
C LEU A 20 -9.14 19.57 20.80
N LYS A 21 -8.65 20.00 21.98
CA LYS A 21 -7.22 19.88 22.33
C LYS A 21 -6.75 18.42 22.43
N THR A 22 -7.65 17.50 22.79
CA THR A 22 -7.31 16.06 22.78
C THR A 22 -7.15 15.49 21.37
N LEU A 23 -7.69 16.16 20.34
CA LEU A 23 -7.54 15.77 18.93
C LEU A 23 -6.29 16.39 18.27
N ASP A 24 -5.78 17.51 18.79
CA ASP A 24 -4.58 18.16 18.25
C ASP A 24 -3.37 17.21 18.24
N LYS A 25 -3.13 16.48 19.35
CA LYS A 25 -2.00 15.53 19.45
C LYS A 25 -2.09 14.38 18.43
N PRO A 26 -3.23 13.66 18.30
CA PRO A 26 -3.42 12.69 17.23
C PRO A 26 -3.21 13.27 15.83
N VAL A 27 -3.76 14.45 15.54
CA VAL A 27 -3.62 15.10 14.23
C VAL A 27 -2.16 15.38 13.92
N GLU A 28 -1.41 15.97 14.87
CA GLU A 28 0.03 16.23 14.69
C GLU A 28 0.83 14.94 14.47
N SER A 29 0.49 13.88 15.20
CA SER A 29 1.15 12.57 15.07
C SER A 29 0.87 11.94 13.70
N LEU A 30 -0.36 12.05 13.19
CA LEU A 30 -0.74 11.57 11.87
C LEU A 30 -0.02 12.36 10.76
N SER A 31 0.11 13.68 10.90
CA SER A 31 0.84 14.50 9.93
C SER A 31 2.32 14.10 9.84
N LYS A 32 2.97 13.87 11.00
CA LYS A 32 4.36 13.38 11.04
C LYS A 32 4.50 12.00 10.39
N LEU A 33 3.54 11.10 10.65
CA LEU A 33 3.53 9.78 10.05
C LEU A 33 3.35 9.84 8.52
N GLN A 34 2.45 10.70 8.03
CA GLN A 34 2.26 10.92 6.59
C GLN A 34 3.53 11.44 5.92
N GLU A 35 4.25 12.38 6.54
CA GLU A 35 5.52 12.89 6.01
C GLU A 35 6.59 11.79 5.97
N ALA A 36 6.72 11.00 7.04
CA ALA A 36 7.66 9.89 7.11
C ALA A 36 7.35 8.80 6.08
N LEU A 37 6.07 8.46 5.90
CA LEU A 37 5.62 7.52 4.87
C LEU A 37 5.91 8.03 3.46
N GLY A 38 5.69 9.32 3.19
CA GLY A 38 6.02 9.93 1.90
C GLY A 38 7.52 9.82 1.58
N LYS A 39 8.39 10.12 2.55
CA LYS A 39 9.85 9.95 2.41
C LYS A 39 10.24 8.50 2.16
N TYR A 40 9.62 7.56 2.88
CA TYR A 40 9.84 6.14 2.70
C TYR A 40 9.42 5.66 1.29
N HIS A 41 8.23 6.05 0.82
CA HIS A 41 7.77 5.70 -0.53
C HIS A 41 8.71 6.23 -1.62
N GLU A 42 9.20 7.46 -1.48
CA GLU A 42 10.14 8.02 -2.46
C GLU A 42 11.50 7.31 -2.44
N HIS A 43 11.98 6.90 -1.26
CA HIS A 43 13.18 6.08 -1.13
C HIS A 43 13.02 4.72 -1.84
N GLU A 44 11.90 4.04 -1.63
CA GLU A 44 11.62 2.76 -2.30
C GLU A 44 11.48 2.94 -3.83
N ARG A 45 10.81 4.01 -4.27
CA ARG A 45 10.68 4.34 -5.70
C ARG A 45 12.01 4.65 -6.38
N SER A 46 12.88 5.41 -5.72
CA SER A 46 14.22 5.69 -6.25
C SER A 46 15.09 4.43 -6.31
N SER A 47 14.88 3.48 -5.40
CA SER A 47 15.58 2.18 -5.40
C SER A 47 15.09 1.25 -6.52
N PHE A 48 13.79 1.27 -6.83
CA PHE A 48 13.20 0.49 -7.91
C PHE A 48 12.25 1.34 -8.76
N PRO A 49 12.72 1.91 -9.89
CA PRO A 49 11.95 2.84 -10.72
C PRO A 49 10.56 2.36 -11.18
N PRO A 50 10.30 1.06 -11.42
CA PRO A 50 8.94 0.61 -11.74
C PRO A 50 7.88 0.92 -10.67
N PHE A 51 8.28 1.20 -9.42
CA PHE A 51 7.36 1.64 -8.38
C PHE A 51 6.76 3.04 -8.61
N TYR A 52 7.31 3.86 -9.52
CA TYR A 52 6.66 5.11 -9.92
C TYR A 52 5.34 4.88 -10.67
N PHE A 53 5.13 3.69 -11.24
CA PHE A 53 3.88 3.33 -11.94
C PHE A 53 2.78 2.80 -11.01
N VAL A 54 3.06 2.67 -9.71
CA VAL A 54 2.08 2.24 -8.71
C VAL A 54 1.81 3.34 -7.67
N GLY A 55 0.55 3.48 -7.30
CA GLY A 55 0.14 4.41 -6.24
C GLY A 55 0.59 3.94 -4.85
N ASP A 56 0.63 4.87 -3.89
CA ASP A 56 1.13 4.66 -2.53
C ASP A 56 0.50 3.45 -1.81
N GLY A 57 -0.82 3.27 -1.94
CA GLY A 57 -1.52 2.14 -1.33
C GLY A 57 -1.08 0.78 -1.89
N TYR A 58 -0.83 0.71 -3.20
CA TYR A 58 -0.34 -0.51 -3.85
C TYR A 58 1.13 -0.76 -3.54
N LEU A 59 1.93 0.30 -3.42
CA LEU A 59 3.33 0.20 -3.01
C LEU A 59 3.44 -0.44 -1.62
N LEU A 60 2.64 0.03 -0.66
CA LEU A 60 2.60 -0.58 0.68
C LEU A 60 2.11 -2.03 0.66
N GLU A 61 1.15 -2.37 -0.21
CA GLU A 61 0.65 -3.73 -0.36
C GLU A 61 1.75 -4.69 -0.87
N ILE A 62 2.55 -4.24 -1.84
CA ILE A 62 3.71 -4.97 -2.39
C ILE A 62 4.78 -5.15 -1.30
N LEU A 63 5.13 -4.08 -0.59
CA LEU A 63 6.19 -4.11 0.43
C LEU A 63 5.78 -4.94 1.65
N GLY A 64 4.51 -4.86 2.07
CA GLY A 64 3.98 -5.57 3.22
C GLY A 64 3.70 -7.05 2.97
N ASN A 65 3.36 -7.43 1.73
CA ASN A 65 3.00 -8.80 1.36
C ASN A 65 4.00 -9.41 0.37
N SER A 66 5.29 -9.12 0.52
CA SER A 66 6.36 -9.59 -0.37
C SER A 66 6.46 -11.12 -0.50
N LYS A 67 5.88 -11.88 0.44
CA LYS A 67 5.81 -13.34 0.42
C LYS A 67 4.60 -13.90 -0.35
N GLU A 68 3.56 -13.09 -0.55
CA GLU A 68 2.33 -13.48 -1.24
C GLU A 68 2.48 -13.26 -2.74
N ILE A 69 3.06 -14.25 -3.41
CA ILE A 69 3.44 -14.17 -4.83
C ILE A 69 2.25 -13.85 -5.73
N PHE A 70 1.07 -14.44 -5.48
CA PHE A 70 -0.12 -14.15 -6.28
C PHE A 70 -0.57 -12.69 -6.19
N LEU A 71 -0.39 -12.06 -5.03
CA LEU A 71 -0.71 -10.64 -4.86
C LEU A 71 0.31 -9.78 -5.60
N MET A 72 1.59 -10.10 -5.47
CA MET A 72 2.69 -9.46 -6.20
C MET A 72 2.47 -9.49 -7.73
N LEU A 73 2.06 -10.63 -8.28
CA LEU A 73 1.78 -10.80 -9.73
C LEU A 73 0.72 -9.83 -10.25
N LYS A 74 -0.33 -9.58 -9.46
CA LYS A 74 -1.39 -8.62 -9.83
C LYS A 74 -0.84 -7.20 -9.97
N HIS A 75 0.13 -6.82 -9.13
CA HIS A 75 0.75 -5.50 -9.20
C HIS A 75 1.84 -5.39 -10.28
N LEU A 76 2.53 -6.49 -10.60
CA LEU A 76 3.52 -6.59 -11.69
C LEU A 76 2.95 -6.12 -13.04
N LYS A 77 1.71 -6.50 -13.36
CA LYS A 77 1.01 -6.01 -14.58
C LYS A 77 0.84 -4.49 -14.64
N LYS A 78 0.82 -3.81 -13.49
CA LYS A 78 0.73 -2.33 -13.43
C LYS A 78 2.11 -1.68 -13.53
N MET A 79 3.14 -2.35 -13.01
CA MET A 79 4.53 -1.86 -13.04
C MET A 79 5.18 -2.02 -14.41
N PHE A 80 4.84 -3.08 -15.15
CA PHE A 80 5.44 -3.40 -16.44
C PHE A 80 4.40 -3.35 -17.56
N THR A 81 4.62 -2.47 -18.53
CA THR A 81 3.82 -2.42 -19.75
C THR A 81 4.12 -3.66 -20.60
N GLY A 82 3.09 -4.23 -21.22
CA GLY A 82 3.21 -5.44 -22.03
C GLY A 82 3.14 -6.76 -21.23
N LEU A 83 3.66 -6.79 -20.00
CA LEU A 83 3.55 -7.96 -19.13
C LEU A 83 2.08 -8.20 -18.73
N SER A 84 1.60 -9.41 -18.96
CA SER A 84 0.27 -9.85 -18.55
C SER A 84 0.34 -10.65 -17.25
N THR A 85 1.22 -11.66 -17.19
CA THR A 85 1.44 -12.52 -16.03
C THR A 85 2.83 -13.17 -16.08
N LEU A 86 3.21 -13.86 -15.01
CA LEU A 86 4.37 -14.75 -14.97
C LEU A 86 3.89 -16.16 -14.63
N THR A 87 4.58 -17.16 -15.19
CA THR A 87 4.44 -18.56 -14.80
C THR A 87 5.51 -18.87 -13.77
N ILE A 88 5.12 -19.55 -12.70
CA ILE A 88 5.97 -19.87 -11.55
C ILE A 88 5.89 -21.38 -11.33
N ASP A 89 6.99 -21.97 -10.89
CA ASP A 89 7.06 -23.38 -10.52
C ASP A 89 6.03 -23.77 -9.44
N GLN A 90 5.80 -25.07 -9.29
CA GLN A 90 4.83 -25.61 -8.32
C GLN A 90 5.17 -25.26 -6.88
N ASP A 91 6.47 -25.07 -6.58
CA ASP A 91 6.97 -24.72 -5.26
C ASP A 91 6.94 -23.20 -4.98
N LEU A 92 6.52 -22.38 -5.96
CA LEU A 92 6.48 -20.92 -5.88
C LEU A 92 7.84 -20.29 -5.55
N THR A 93 8.93 -20.88 -6.04
CA THR A 93 10.30 -20.43 -5.79
C THR A 93 10.97 -19.80 -7.00
N ARG A 94 10.53 -20.13 -8.23
CA ARG A 94 11.20 -19.73 -9.47
C ARG A 94 10.21 -19.33 -10.54
N ILE A 95 10.54 -18.25 -11.24
CA ILE A 95 9.78 -17.79 -12.40
C ILE A 95 10.26 -18.58 -13.63
N GLU A 96 9.34 -19.21 -14.34
CA GLU A 96 9.62 -20.04 -15.52
C GLU A 96 9.43 -19.25 -16.82
N ASN A 97 8.31 -18.54 -16.96
CA ASN A 97 7.97 -17.82 -18.20
C ASN A 97 7.39 -16.43 -17.93
N MET A 98 7.66 -15.47 -18.82
CA MET A 98 6.95 -14.19 -18.91
C MET A 98 5.84 -14.29 -19.97
N CYS A 99 4.60 -14.01 -19.58
CA CYS A 99 3.45 -14.02 -20.50
C CYS A 99 3.03 -12.58 -20.82
N TYR A 100 2.97 -12.23 -22.10
CA TYR A 100 2.59 -10.90 -22.59
C TYR A 100 1.13 -10.86 -23.05
N ARG A 101 0.57 -9.65 -23.20
CA ARG A 101 -0.85 -9.47 -23.54
C ARG A 101 -1.26 -10.05 -24.91
N GLU A 102 -0.31 -10.22 -25.82
CA GLU A 102 -0.56 -10.74 -27.17
C GLU A 102 -0.51 -12.28 -27.24
N GLY A 103 -0.35 -12.95 -26.09
CA GLY A 103 -0.23 -14.41 -26.02
C GLY A 103 1.19 -14.92 -26.24
N GLU A 104 2.17 -14.02 -26.36
CA GLU A 104 3.58 -14.39 -26.39
C GLU A 104 4.05 -14.83 -25.01
N GLU A 105 4.73 -15.98 -24.96
CA GLU A 105 5.37 -16.51 -23.76
C GLU A 105 6.87 -16.61 -24.01
N ILE A 106 7.64 -15.95 -23.14
CA ILE A 106 9.10 -15.94 -23.21
C ILE A 106 9.64 -16.72 -22.00
N PRO A 107 10.31 -17.85 -22.20
CA PRO A 107 10.96 -18.57 -21.10
C PRO A 107 12.15 -17.78 -20.55
N PHE A 108 12.35 -17.88 -19.23
CA PHE A 108 13.52 -17.31 -18.55
C PHE A 108 14.77 -18.16 -18.67
#